data_AF-A0A965IQN8-F1
#
_entry.id   AF-A0A965IQN8-F1
#
_cell.length_a   1.000
_cell.length_b   1.000
_cell.length_c   1.000
_cell.angle_alpha   90.00
_cell.angle_beta   90.00
_cell.angle_gamma   90.00
#
_symmetry.space_group_name_H-M   'P 1'
#
loop_
_entity.id
_entity.type
_entity.pdbx_description
1 polymer ?
#
loop_
_entity_poly.entity_id
_entity_poly.type
_entity_poly.pdbx_seq_one_letter_code
_entity_poly.pdbx_strand_id
1 'polypeptide(L)'
;MPIDIQLLKSQINGLVADSSSTSHSDLKQKYKYLYQKSPTLFEFVCKNVTLANFNHSRFNDNIQLYLENLEKVQTLKMTQHDASVIVGERLAGQFLPKVD
;
A
#
# COMPACT_ATOMS: atom_id res chain seq x y z
N MET A 1 11.37 13.78 -8.91
CA MET A 1 11.00 14.21 -7.53
C MET A 1 10.86 12.96 -6.69
N PRO A 2 11.60 12.84 -5.56
CA PRO A 2 11.47 11.70 -4.65
C PRO A 2 10.03 11.58 -4.13
N ILE A 3 9.58 10.36 -3.83
CA ILE A 3 8.25 10.14 -3.25
C ILE A 3 8.35 10.51 -1.76
N ASP A 4 7.45 11.38 -1.30
CA ASP A 4 7.29 11.70 0.10
C ASP A 4 6.57 10.52 0.78
N ILE A 5 7.35 9.71 1.48
CA ILE A 5 6.87 8.47 2.12
C ILE A 5 5.93 8.80 3.29
N GLN A 6 6.16 9.91 4.00
CA GLN A 6 5.29 10.31 5.11
C GLN A 6 3.93 10.78 4.60
N LEU A 7 3.91 11.58 3.52
CA LEU A 7 2.68 11.97 2.87
C LEU A 7 1.93 10.76 2.28
N LEU A 8 2.66 9.83 1.65
CA LEU A 8 2.06 8.61 1.10
C LEU A 8 1.43 7.75 2.21
N LYS A 9 2.14 7.54 3.33
CA LYS A 9 1.63 6.81 4.49
C LYS A 9 0.38 7.46 5.08
N SER A 10 0.42 8.79 5.26
CA SER A 10 -0.71 9.56 5.78
C SER A 10 -1.96 9.41 4.88
N GLN A 11 -1.78 9.51 3.56
CA GLN A 11 -2.90 9.36 2.63
C GLN A 11 -3.46 7.93 2.56
N ILE A 12 -2.63 6.90 2.69
CA ILE A 12 -3.11 5.51 2.78
C ILE A 12 -3.96 5.34 4.04
N ASN A 13 -3.47 5.77 5.19
CA ASN A 13 -4.20 5.64 6.46
C ASN A 13 -5.50 6.44 6.46
N GLY A 14 -5.47 7.67 5.91
CA GLY A 14 -6.68 8.47 5.74
C GLY A 14 -7.69 7.78 4.84
N LEU A 15 -7.26 7.23 3.69
CA LEU A 15 -8.15 6.54 2.77
C LEU A 15 -8.80 5.31 3.41
N VAL A 16 -8.05 4.53 4.21
CA VAL A 16 -8.61 3.40 4.96
C VAL A 16 -9.71 3.87 5.91
N ALA A 17 -9.53 5.00 6.59
CA ALA A 17 -10.53 5.53 7.53
C ALA A 17 -11.79 6.10 6.83
N ASP A 18 -11.63 6.74 5.68
CA ASP A 18 -12.72 7.44 4.98
C ASP A 18 -13.53 6.57 4.01
N SER A 19 -12.98 5.41 3.64
CA SER A 19 -13.49 4.51 2.60
C SER A 19 -14.91 4.00 2.79
N SER A 20 -15.49 4.11 4.00
CA SER A 20 -16.84 3.62 4.32
C SER A 20 -17.97 4.58 3.92
N SER A 21 -17.70 5.86 3.63
CA SER A 21 -18.78 6.87 3.56
C SER A 21 -18.54 8.03 2.58
N THR A 22 -17.63 7.90 1.61
CA THR A 22 -17.27 8.99 0.69
C THR A 22 -17.22 8.50 -0.76
N SER A 23 -17.64 9.34 -1.71
CA SER A 23 -17.66 8.97 -3.13
C SER A 23 -16.23 8.77 -3.68
N HIS A 24 -16.06 7.90 -4.69
CA HIS A 24 -14.75 7.61 -5.27
C HIS A 24 -14.06 8.86 -5.86
N SER A 25 -14.83 9.78 -6.44
CA SER A 25 -14.33 11.06 -6.95
C SER A 25 -13.78 11.95 -5.84
N ASP A 26 -14.48 12.03 -4.70
CA ASP A 26 -14.05 12.85 -3.56
C ASP A 26 -12.80 12.25 -2.91
N LEU A 27 -12.74 10.92 -2.78
CA LEU A 27 -11.56 10.20 -2.30
C LEU A 27 -10.34 10.44 -3.21
N LYS A 28 -10.53 10.40 -4.53
CA LYS A 28 -9.46 10.65 -5.50
C LYS A 28 -8.94 12.09 -5.40
N GLN A 29 -9.81 13.06 -5.13
CA GLN A 29 -9.39 14.45 -4.93
C GLN A 29 -8.68 14.65 -3.58
N LYS A 30 -9.22 14.08 -2.50
CA LYS A 30 -8.67 14.17 -1.14
C LYS A 30 -7.32 13.47 -1.00
N TYR A 31 -7.16 12.31 -1.63
CA TYR A 31 -5.94 11.49 -1.62
C TYR A 31 -5.21 11.52 -2.97
N LYS A 32 -5.14 12.71 -3.58
CA LYS A 32 -4.55 12.94 -4.91
C LYS A 32 -3.09 12.49 -5.01
N TYR A 33 -2.31 12.64 -3.93
CA TYR A 33 -0.89 12.25 -3.96
C TYR A 33 -0.75 10.73 -4.08
N LEU A 34 -1.49 9.98 -3.27
CA LEU A 34 -1.57 8.53 -3.36
C LEU A 34 -2.05 8.09 -4.74
N TYR A 35 -3.12 8.68 -5.26
CA TYR A 35 -3.64 8.35 -6.59
C TYR A 35 -2.62 8.62 -7.71
N GLN A 36 -1.86 9.71 -7.63
CA GLN A 36 -0.84 10.06 -8.62
C GLN A 36 0.40 9.16 -8.54
N LYS A 37 0.79 8.71 -7.35
CA LYS A 37 2.01 7.90 -7.15
C LYS A 37 1.76 6.40 -7.26
N SER A 38 0.58 5.95 -6.85
CA SER A 38 0.20 4.53 -6.88
C SER A 38 -1.30 4.38 -7.07
N PRO A 39 -1.81 4.58 -8.30
CA PRO A 39 -3.24 4.43 -8.60
C PRO A 39 -3.74 3.01 -8.30
N THR A 40 -2.90 1.99 -8.52
CA THR A 40 -3.24 0.60 -8.20
C THR A 40 -3.46 0.39 -6.70
N LEU A 41 -2.61 0.98 -5.85
CA LEU A 41 -2.80 0.90 -4.40
C LEU A 41 -4.07 1.66 -3.98
N PHE A 42 -4.30 2.86 -4.52
CA PHE A 42 -5.53 3.62 -4.26
C PHE A 42 -6.78 2.78 -4.55
N GLU A 43 -6.87 2.20 -5.77
CA GLU A 43 -8.00 1.37 -6.18
C GLU A 43 -8.14 0.11 -5.33
N PHE A 44 -7.01 -0.51 -4.94
CA PHE A 44 -7.02 -1.66 -4.04
C PHE A 44 -7.64 -1.30 -2.69
N VAL A 45 -7.24 -0.18 -2.09
CA VAL A 45 -7.81 0.26 -0.81
C VAL A 45 -9.30 0.50 -0.97
N CYS A 46 -9.75 1.32 -1.93
CA CYS A 46 -11.17 1.60 -2.14
C CYS A 46 -12.05 0.34 -2.30
N LYS A 47 -11.55 -0.69 -2.99
CA LYS A 47 -12.32 -1.91 -3.28
C LYS A 47 -12.36 -2.91 -2.14
N ASN A 48 -11.32 -2.96 -1.30
CA ASN A 48 -11.13 -4.09 -0.38
C ASN A 48 -11.41 -3.74 1.07
N VAL A 49 -11.16 -2.52 1.51
CA VAL A 49 -11.30 -2.14 2.94
C VAL A 49 -12.74 -2.16 3.45
N THR A 50 -13.73 -2.09 2.56
CA THR A 50 -15.15 -2.16 2.89
C THR A 50 -15.68 -3.59 2.93
N LEU A 51 -14.87 -4.58 2.54
CA LEU A 51 -15.26 -5.99 2.57
C LEU A 51 -15.27 -6.51 4.01
N ALA A 52 -16.31 -7.26 4.38
CA ALA A 52 -16.50 -7.78 5.73
C ALA A 52 -15.35 -8.68 6.22
N ASN A 53 -14.61 -9.30 5.30
CA ASN A 53 -13.47 -10.17 5.59
C ASN A 53 -12.11 -9.48 5.42
N PHE A 54 -12.07 -8.15 5.29
CA PHE A 54 -10.83 -7.41 5.14
C PHE A 54 -10.00 -7.49 6.42
N ASN A 55 -8.79 -8.06 6.31
CA ASN A 55 -7.88 -8.15 7.43
C ASN A 55 -7.01 -6.89 7.51
N HIS A 56 -7.46 -5.92 8.31
CA HIS A 56 -6.76 -4.66 8.54
C HIS A 56 -5.33 -4.84 9.05
N SER A 57 -5.08 -5.79 9.96
CA SER A 57 -3.74 -6.04 10.49
C SER A 57 -2.78 -6.48 9.39
N ARG A 58 -3.19 -7.48 8.59
CA ARG A 58 -2.38 -8.00 7.49
C ARG A 58 -2.13 -6.96 6.40
N PHE A 59 -3.15 -6.13 6.12
CA PHE A 59 -2.99 -5.01 5.20
C PHE A 59 -1.95 -4.01 5.73
N ASN A 60 -2.04 -3.60 6.99
CA ASN A 60 -1.09 -2.67 7.60
C ASN A 60 0.34 -3.20 7.57
N ASP A 61 0.54 -4.49 7.87
CA ASP A 61 1.86 -5.13 7.79
C ASP A 61 2.45 -5.07 6.38
N ASN A 62 1.62 -5.34 5.36
CA ASN A 62 2.05 -5.30 3.96
C ASN A 62 2.35 -3.87 3.49
N ILE A 63 1.56 -2.88 3.93
CA ILE A 63 1.82 -1.46 3.64
C ILE A 63 3.10 -0.99 4.32
N GLN A 64 3.32 -1.36 5.57
CA GLN A 64 4.54 -1.02 6.29
C GLN A 64 5.77 -1.57 5.55
N LEU A 65 5.75 -2.85 5.17
CA LEU A 65 6.82 -3.45 4.40
C LEU A 65 7.06 -2.75 3.05
N TYR A 66 5.98 -2.39 2.35
CA TYR A 66 6.07 -1.65 1.10
C TYR A 66 6.76 -0.29 1.29
N LEU A 67 6.35 0.49 2.30
CA LEU A 67 6.89 1.82 2.57
C LEU A 67 8.37 1.76 3.00
N GLU A 68 8.74 0.80 3.83
CA GLU A 68 10.12 0.58 4.27
C GLU A 68 11.06 0.24 3.10
N ASN A 69 10.62 -0.62 2.17
CA ASN A 69 11.41 -0.94 0.99
C ASN A 69 11.46 0.22 0.00
N LEU A 70 10.38 1.00 -0.13
CA LEU A 70 10.38 2.22 -0.94
C LEU A 70 11.42 3.24 -0.42
N GLU A 71 11.55 3.38 0.90
CA GLU A 71 12.56 4.24 1.54
C GLU A 71 13.99 3.78 1.23
N LYS A 72 14.24 2.47 1.30
CA LYS A 72 15.53 1.89 0.95
C LYS A 72 15.87 2.10 -0.53
N VAL A 73 14.90 1.99 -1.44
CA VAL A 73 15.09 2.29 -2.86
C VAL A 73 15.46 3.76 -3.08
N GLN A 74 14.76 4.69 -2.41
CA GLN A 74 15.04 6.12 -2.54
C GLN A 74 16.40 6.51 -1.99
N THR A 75 16.83 5.87 -0.91
CA THR A 75 18.14 6.10 -0.30
C THR A 75 19.27 5.35 -1.01
N LEU A 76 18.99 4.72 -2.17
CA LEU A 76 19.91 3.91 -2.97
C LEU A 76 20.54 2.74 -2.19
N LYS A 77 19.94 2.35 -1.07
CA LYS A 77 20.36 1.21 -0.25
C LYS A 77 19.95 -0.14 -0.85
N MET A 78 19.02 -0.14 -1.81
CA MET A 78 18.60 -1.31 -2.55
C MET A 78 18.02 -0.93 -3.91
N THR A 79 17.96 -1.87 -4.85
CA THR A 79 17.31 -1.63 -6.14
C THR A 79 15.79 -1.84 -6.04
N GLN A 80 15.03 -1.29 -7.00
CA GLN A 80 13.60 -1.57 -7.10
C GLN A 80 13.32 -3.07 -7.32
N HIS A 81 14.22 -3.78 -8.00
CA HIS A 81 14.12 -5.23 -8.18
C HIS A 81 14.22 -5.96 -6.83
N ASP A 82 15.23 -5.65 -6.02
CA ASP A 82 15.41 -6.26 -4.69
C ASP A 82 14.20 -6.00 -3.78
N ALA A 83 13.71 -4.76 -3.78
CA ALA A 83 12.48 -4.40 -3.06
C ALA A 83 11.27 -5.23 -3.51
N SER A 84 11.16 -5.49 -4.82
CA SER A 84 10.06 -6.27 -5.39
C SER A 84 10.16 -7.75 -5.01
N VAL A 85 11.38 -8.31 -4.97
CA VAL A 85 11.64 -9.68 -4.51
C VAL A 85 11.23 -9.85 -3.05
N ILE A 86 11.67 -8.96 -2.16
CA ILE A 86 11.35 -9.04 -0.72
C ILE A 86 9.83 -8.95 -0.48
N VAL A 87 9.16 -8.01 -1.13
CA VAL A 87 7.70 -7.87 -1.02
C VAL A 87 7.01 -9.13 -1.59
N GLY A 88 7.48 -9.63 -2.73
CA GLY A 88 6.98 -10.85 -3.36
C GLY A 88 7.10 -12.08 -2.46
N GLU A 89 8.28 -12.30 -1.87
CA GLU A 89 8.55 -13.41 -0.95
C GLU A 89 7.66 -13.34 0.30
N ARG A 90 7.50 -12.14 0.88
CA ARG A 90 6.58 -11.95 2.01
C ARG A 90 5.16 -12.34 1.64
N LEU A 91 4.65 -11.84 0.52
CA LEU A 91 3.28 -12.13 0.08
C LEU A 91 3.13 -13.62 -0.24
N ALA A 92 4.07 -14.21 -0.96
CA ALA A 92 4.10 -15.64 -1.27
C ALA A 92 4.01 -16.48 0.00
N GLY A 93 4.82 -16.19 1.02
CA GLY A 93 4.78 -16.91 2.31
C GLY A 93 3.47 -16.77 3.09
N GLN A 94 2.64 -15.76 2.81
CA GLN A 94 1.34 -15.59 3.46
C GLN A 94 0.16 -16.19 2.66
N PHE A 95 0.30 -16.40 1.35
CA PHE A 95 -0.81 -16.81 0.48
C PHE A 95 -0.61 -18.18 -0.17
N LEU A 96 0.65 -18.59 -0.40
CA LEU A 96 0.94 -19.91 -0.94
C LEU A 96 0.95 -20.94 0.20
N PRO A 97 0.30 -22.11 0.01
CA PRO A 97 0.50 -23.24 0.91
C PRO A 97 1.98 -23.60 0.94
N LYS A 98 2.50 -23.91 2.14
CA LYS A 98 3.82 -24.55 2.23
C LYS A 98 3.70 -25.92 1.59
N VAL A 99 4.54 -26.16 0.59
CA VAL A 99 4.69 -27.47 -0.03
C VAL A 99 5.84 -28.13 0.71
N ASP A 100 5.52 -29.12 1.56
CA ASP A 100 6.49 -30.02 2.18
C ASP A 100 6.84 -31.17 1.22
#